data_AF-A0A5K4FD38-F1
#
_entry.id   AF-A0A5K4FD38-F1
#
_cell.length_a   1.000
_cell.length_b   1.000
_cell.length_c   1.000
_cell.angle_alpha   90.00
_cell.angle_beta   90.00
_cell.angle_gamma   90.00
#
_symmetry.space_group_name_H-M   'P 1'
#
loop_
_entity.id
_entity.type
_entity.pdbx_description
1 polymer ?
#
loop_
_entity_poly.entity_id
_entity_poly.type
_entity_poly.pdbx_seq_one_letter_code
_entity_poly.pdbx_strand_id
1 'polypeptide(L)'
;MKTLYLFMLFSYLQNVMFITCSQESKTLILPLRSVVYYKAVEFLTNKTYTNEVKVKLLPLSYESYYTHMYMAFKDADENISIVSLIGKTVESNISGVNLVLPMKKLDDMYAPYFISNVLNFVRKCYQKHSKNMVNTTYISIMRHADSVKTGREIIKSSSEHFKRHTPSGSLYLLWEMKSNSDRFLKSLNYRLLACGNNNDQIGLCDWRKIGLPSTEANDQCLYALDNKK
;
A
#
# COMPACT_ATOMS: atom_id res chain seq x y z
N MET A 1 -41.16 -9.42 -47.71
CA MET A 1 -39.82 -9.59 -47.12
C MET A 1 -39.62 -8.97 -45.73
N LYS A 2 -40.40 -7.96 -45.29
CA LYS A 2 -40.22 -7.36 -43.94
C LYS A 2 -40.63 -8.25 -42.75
N THR A 3 -41.46 -9.28 -42.96
CA THR A 3 -41.95 -10.14 -41.86
C THR A 3 -40.95 -11.23 -41.44
N LEU A 4 -40.00 -11.62 -42.32
CA LEU A 4 -39.04 -12.68 -42.00
C LEU A 4 -37.92 -12.21 -41.04
N TYR A 5 -37.57 -10.93 -41.07
CA TYR A 5 -36.54 -10.36 -40.20
C TYR A 5 -36.96 -10.29 -38.72
N LEU A 6 -38.26 -10.12 -38.44
CA LEU A 6 -38.75 -10.10 -37.06
C LEU A 6 -38.65 -11.49 -36.39
N PHE A 7 -38.90 -12.56 -37.14
CA PHE A 7 -38.80 -13.93 -36.60
C PHE A 7 -37.35 -14.37 -36.32
N MET A 8 -36.38 -13.92 -37.13
CA MET A 8 -34.96 -14.18 -36.85
C MET A 8 -34.44 -13.43 -35.61
N LEU A 9 -34.97 -12.24 -35.31
CA LEU A 9 -34.58 -11.51 -34.09
C LEU A 9 -35.19 -12.13 -32.82
N PHE A 10 -36.41 -12.65 -32.88
CA PHE A 10 -37.04 -13.29 -31.72
C PHE A 10 -36.40 -14.64 -31.35
N SER A 11 -35.93 -15.41 -32.34
CA SER A 11 -35.26 -16.69 -32.09
C SER A 11 -33.83 -16.54 -31.56
N TYR A 12 -33.18 -15.41 -31.82
CA TYR A 12 -31.86 -15.09 -31.23
C TYR A 12 -31.95 -14.54 -29.80
N LEU A 13 -33.06 -13.90 -29.43
CA LEU A 13 -33.23 -13.32 -28.09
C LEU A 13 -33.65 -14.33 -27.02
N GLN A 14 -34.22 -15.49 -27.37
CA GLN A 14 -34.67 -16.49 -26.39
C GLN A 14 -33.61 -17.49 -25.94
N ASN A 15 -32.51 -17.65 -26.68
CA ASN A 15 -31.48 -18.66 -26.36
C ASN A 15 -30.20 -18.12 -25.75
N VAL A 16 -30.19 -16.83 -25.37
CA VAL A 16 -29.18 -16.33 -24.45
C VAL A 16 -29.85 -15.80 -23.20
N MET A 17 -30.60 -16.71 -22.56
CA MET A 17 -30.59 -16.86 -21.12
C MET A 17 -29.12 -17.08 -20.71
N PHE A 18 -28.32 -16.01 -20.76
CA PHE A 18 -27.08 -15.93 -20.02
C PHE A 18 -27.51 -16.14 -18.59
N ILE A 19 -27.29 -17.36 -18.12
CA ILE A 19 -27.02 -17.64 -16.74
C ILE A 19 -25.99 -16.58 -16.35
N THR A 20 -26.45 -15.48 -15.77
CA THR A 20 -25.60 -14.62 -14.97
C THR A 20 -25.24 -15.48 -13.78
N CYS A 21 -24.29 -16.40 -13.97
CA CYS A 21 -23.35 -16.70 -12.93
C CYS A 21 -22.80 -15.34 -12.60
N SER A 22 -23.34 -14.70 -11.57
CA SER A 22 -22.64 -13.65 -10.87
C SER A 22 -21.35 -14.32 -10.41
N GLN A 23 -20.32 -14.27 -11.27
CA GLN A 23 -18.98 -14.45 -10.79
C GLN A 23 -18.82 -13.27 -9.85
N GLU A 24 -19.11 -13.49 -8.56
CA GLU A 24 -18.53 -12.66 -7.53
C GLU A 24 -17.07 -12.55 -7.91
N SER A 25 -16.68 -11.35 -8.31
CA SER A 25 -15.39 -11.10 -8.90
C SER A 25 -14.35 -11.34 -7.81
N LYS A 26 -13.83 -12.57 -7.77
CA LYS A 26 -12.98 -13.05 -6.70
C LYS A 26 -11.78 -12.12 -6.56
N THR A 27 -11.59 -11.60 -5.35
CA THR A 27 -10.39 -10.83 -5.03
C THR A 27 -9.19 -11.79 -4.95
N LEU A 28 -8.14 -11.51 -5.72
CA LEU A 28 -6.89 -12.26 -5.70
C LEU A 28 -5.77 -11.39 -5.12
N ILE A 29 -4.99 -11.96 -4.20
CA ILE A 29 -3.81 -11.33 -3.63
C ILE A 29 -2.57 -11.95 -4.30
N LEU A 30 -1.83 -11.14 -5.04
CA LEU A 30 -0.73 -11.61 -5.90
C LEU A 30 0.53 -10.73 -5.70
N PRO A 31 1.72 -11.23 -6.07
CA PRO A 31 2.94 -10.41 -6.14
C PRO A 31 2.78 -9.22 -7.08
N LEU A 32 3.51 -8.13 -6.82
CA LEU A 32 3.44 -6.92 -7.63
C LEU A 32 3.69 -7.16 -9.13
N ARG A 33 4.55 -8.11 -9.50
CA ARG A 33 4.83 -8.49 -10.90
C ARG A 33 3.64 -9.06 -11.67
N SER A 34 2.53 -9.39 -11.00
CA SER A 34 1.33 -9.95 -11.63
C SER A 34 0.42 -8.92 -12.30
N VAL A 35 0.74 -7.63 -12.20
CA VAL A 35 -0.04 -6.54 -12.80
C VAL A 35 0.84 -5.71 -13.74
N VAL A 36 0.21 -5.09 -14.73
CA VAL A 36 0.90 -4.14 -15.59
C VAL A 36 1.37 -2.95 -14.75
N TYR A 37 2.67 -2.71 -14.78
CA TYR A 37 3.37 -1.76 -13.94
C TYR A 37 2.70 -0.38 -13.85
N TYR A 38 2.39 0.26 -15.00
CA TYR A 38 1.81 1.60 -14.99
C TYR A 38 0.41 1.65 -14.35
N LYS A 39 -0.38 0.57 -14.44
CA LYS A 39 -1.70 0.49 -13.80
C LYS A 39 -1.57 0.51 -12.27
N ALA A 40 -0.55 -0.18 -11.73
CA ALA A 40 -0.30 -0.18 -10.29
C ALA A 40 0.18 1.18 -9.79
N VAL A 41 1.06 1.84 -10.54
CA VAL A 41 1.52 3.20 -10.25
C VAL A 41 0.35 4.17 -10.25
N GLU A 42 -0.47 4.16 -11.31
CA GLU A 42 -1.62 5.04 -11.47
C GLU A 42 -2.66 4.80 -10.37
N PHE A 43 -3.04 3.54 -10.11
CA PHE A 43 -3.97 3.20 -9.04
C PHE A 43 -3.48 3.73 -7.69
N LEU A 44 -2.25 3.40 -7.30
CA LEU A 44 -1.76 3.74 -5.98
C LEU A 44 -1.63 5.26 -5.84
N THR A 45 -1.07 5.94 -6.84
CA THR A 45 -0.90 7.40 -6.85
C THR A 45 -2.24 8.13 -6.73
N ASN A 46 -3.23 7.79 -7.56
CA ASN A 46 -4.55 8.44 -7.53
C ASN A 46 -5.24 8.26 -6.19
N LYS A 47 -5.17 7.04 -5.65
CA LYS A 47 -5.85 6.67 -4.41
C LYS A 47 -5.19 7.31 -3.19
N THR A 48 -3.86 7.32 -3.10
CA THR A 48 -3.16 7.94 -1.97
C THR A 48 -3.22 9.46 -2.04
N TYR A 49 -3.05 10.07 -3.21
CA TYR A 49 -3.13 11.53 -3.36
C TYR A 49 -4.48 12.09 -2.87
N THR A 50 -5.56 11.35 -3.11
CA THR A 50 -6.92 11.80 -2.73
C THR A 50 -7.30 11.45 -1.29
N ASN A 51 -6.79 10.33 -0.75
CA ASN A 51 -7.34 9.74 0.48
C ASN A 51 -6.32 9.56 1.62
N GLU A 52 -5.03 9.45 1.33
CA GLU A 52 -4.01 9.24 2.36
C GLU A 52 -3.63 10.58 2.99
N VAL A 53 -3.90 10.75 4.30
CA VAL A 53 -3.64 11.99 5.04
C VAL A 53 -2.18 12.44 4.96
N LYS A 54 -1.25 11.48 4.91
CA LYS A 54 0.20 11.71 4.76
C LYS A 54 0.60 12.24 3.39
N VAL A 55 -0.33 12.32 2.44
CA VAL A 55 -0.12 12.86 1.09
C VAL A 55 -1.05 14.05 0.88
N LYS A 56 -2.36 13.85 1.05
CA LYS A 56 -3.43 14.82 0.81
C LYS A 56 -3.25 16.13 1.59
N LEU A 57 -2.76 16.06 2.83
CA LEU A 57 -2.63 17.23 3.70
C LEU A 57 -1.24 17.89 3.63
N LEU A 58 -0.35 17.37 2.79
CA LEU A 58 0.98 17.93 2.59
C LEU A 58 1.03 18.74 1.28
N PRO A 59 1.89 19.76 1.20
CA PRO A 59 2.03 20.60 0.00
C PRO A 59 2.82 19.87 -1.11
N LEU A 60 2.18 18.85 -1.70
CA LEU A 60 2.73 18.04 -2.79
C LEU A 60 1.96 18.35 -4.09
N SER A 61 2.67 18.66 -5.16
CA SER A 61 2.03 18.68 -6.49
C SER A 61 1.80 17.26 -6.99
N TYR A 62 0.71 17.06 -7.73
CA TYR A 62 0.37 15.75 -8.29
C TYR A 62 1.48 15.22 -9.20
N GLU A 63 2.06 16.06 -10.06
CA GLU A 63 3.11 15.68 -11.00
C GLU A 63 4.38 15.20 -10.27
N SER A 64 4.82 15.97 -9.26
CA SER A 64 5.98 15.59 -8.44
C SER A 64 5.74 14.29 -7.70
N TYR A 65 4.53 14.11 -7.16
CA TYR A 65 4.13 12.91 -6.44
C TYR A 65 4.03 11.70 -7.36
N TYR A 66 3.43 11.84 -8.54
CA TYR A 66 3.34 10.78 -9.54
C TYR A 66 4.73 10.32 -9.98
N THR A 67 5.64 11.25 -10.30
CA THR A 67 7.01 10.87 -10.68
C THR A 67 7.75 10.18 -9.54
N HIS A 68 7.59 10.64 -8.29
CA HIS A 68 8.14 9.96 -7.12
C HIS A 68 7.60 8.53 -6.98
N MET A 69 6.28 8.35 -7.08
CA MET A 69 5.66 7.03 -7.01
C MET A 69 6.17 6.14 -8.12
N TYR A 70 6.18 6.62 -9.36
CA TYR A 70 6.73 5.89 -10.50
C TYR A 70 8.17 5.42 -10.22
N MET A 71 9.07 6.29 -9.77
CA MET A 71 10.44 5.89 -9.43
C MET A 71 10.49 4.91 -8.26
N ALA A 72 9.70 5.14 -7.20
CA ALA A 72 9.62 4.26 -6.03
C ALA A 72 9.16 2.83 -6.40
N PHE A 73 8.25 2.69 -7.36
CA PHE A 73 7.83 1.38 -7.86
C PHE A 73 8.97 0.61 -8.55
N LYS A 74 9.97 1.28 -9.14
CA LYS A 74 11.15 0.60 -9.72
C LYS A 74 12.10 0.06 -8.66
N ASP A 75 12.14 0.69 -7.50
CA ASP A 75 12.99 0.29 -6.37
C ASP A 75 12.30 -0.66 -5.39
N ALA A 76 11.04 -1.00 -5.63
CA ALA A 76 10.27 -1.87 -4.76
C ALA A 76 10.73 -3.32 -4.82
N ASP A 77 10.64 -4.01 -3.69
CA ASP A 77 10.87 -5.45 -3.61
C ASP A 77 9.64 -6.19 -4.14
N GLU A 78 9.75 -6.79 -5.33
CA GLU A 78 8.66 -7.51 -5.99
C GLU A 78 8.22 -8.79 -5.27
N ASN A 79 9.06 -9.35 -4.40
CA ASN A 79 8.76 -10.58 -3.67
C ASN A 79 7.95 -10.32 -2.40
N ILE A 80 8.00 -9.09 -1.88
CA ILE A 80 7.29 -8.66 -0.67
C ILE A 80 6.14 -7.70 -0.99
N SER A 81 6.26 -6.90 -2.05
CA SER A 81 5.20 -6.01 -2.52
C SER A 81 4.04 -6.82 -3.11
N ILE A 82 2.82 -6.40 -2.80
CA ILE A 82 1.59 -7.15 -3.08
C ILE A 82 0.57 -6.26 -3.77
N VAL A 83 -0.16 -6.85 -4.73
CA VAL A 83 -1.34 -6.28 -5.37
C VAL A 83 -2.57 -7.13 -5.08
N SER A 84 -3.72 -6.47 -4.94
CA SER A 84 -5.03 -7.09 -4.91
C SER A 84 -5.76 -6.79 -6.22
N LEU A 85 -6.26 -7.83 -6.89
CA LEU A 85 -6.99 -7.73 -8.16
C LEU A 85 -8.42 -8.22 -8.00
N ILE A 86 -9.36 -7.57 -8.67
CA ILE A 86 -10.74 -8.00 -8.87
C ILE A 86 -10.80 -8.72 -10.21
N GLY A 87 -10.71 -10.06 -10.19
CA GLY A 87 -10.59 -10.90 -11.39
C GLY A 87 -9.24 -11.62 -11.49
N LYS A 88 -9.02 -12.33 -12.60
CA LYS A 88 -7.83 -13.20 -12.80
C LYS A 88 -6.92 -12.79 -13.97
N THR A 89 -7.28 -11.75 -14.71
CA THR A 89 -6.58 -11.33 -15.94
C THR A 89 -5.66 -10.14 -15.67
N VAL A 90 -4.70 -9.88 -16.56
CA VAL A 90 -3.87 -8.65 -16.54
C VAL A 90 -4.69 -7.37 -16.75
N GLU A 91 -5.94 -7.51 -17.21
CA GLU A 91 -6.92 -6.45 -17.34
C GLU A 91 -7.78 -6.25 -16.09
N SER A 92 -7.64 -7.12 -15.09
CA SER A 92 -8.41 -7.04 -13.86
C SER A 92 -8.16 -5.74 -13.12
N ASN A 93 -9.22 -5.21 -12.52
CA ASN A 93 -9.15 -3.97 -11.77
C ASN A 93 -8.32 -4.17 -10.50
N ILE A 94 -7.42 -3.23 -10.23
CA ILE A 94 -6.67 -3.20 -8.98
C ILE A 94 -7.61 -2.71 -7.88
N SER A 95 -7.65 -3.44 -6.76
CA SER A 95 -8.40 -3.04 -5.55
C SER A 95 -7.53 -2.75 -4.36
N GLY A 96 -6.22 -2.94 -4.48
CA GLY A 96 -5.25 -2.50 -3.48
C GLY A 96 -3.83 -2.81 -3.87
N VAL A 97 -2.89 -2.04 -3.31
CA VAL A 97 -1.44 -2.21 -3.49
C VAL A 97 -0.76 -1.93 -2.17
N ASN A 98 0.26 -2.70 -1.83
CA ASN A 98 1.21 -2.39 -0.78
C ASN A 98 2.62 -2.46 -1.36
N LEU A 99 3.27 -1.30 -1.42
CA LEU A 99 4.60 -1.14 -1.97
C LEU A 99 5.64 -1.21 -0.85
N VAL A 100 6.55 -2.18 -0.95
CA VAL A 100 7.58 -2.45 0.05
C VAL A 100 8.96 -2.27 -0.58
N LEU A 101 9.87 -1.60 0.11
CA LEU A 101 11.29 -1.52 -0.30
C LEU A 101 12.24 -1.88 0.86
N PRO A 102 13.46 -2.30 0.54
CA PRO A 102 14.57 -2.27 1.49
C PRO A 102 14.84 -0.84 1.95
N MET A 103 15.04 -0.65 3.26
CA MET A 103 15.26 0.67 3.86
C MET A 103 16.47 1.42 3.26
N LYS A 104 17.53 0.70 2.88
CA LYS A 104 18.71 1.28 2.23
C LYS A 104 18.40 2.07 0.95
N LYS A 105 17.29 1.75 0.26
CA LYS A 105 16.88 2.45 -0.96
C LYS A 105 16.32 3.85 -0.71
N LEU A 106 15.97 4.20 0.54
CA LEU A 106 15.43 5.53 0.88
C LEU A 106 16.40 6.68 0.56
N ASP A 107 17.70 6.44 0.57
CA ASP A 107 18.71 7.46 0.27
C ASP A 107 18.81 7.78 -1.23
N ASP A 108 18.46 6.81 -2.07
CA ASP A 108 18.55 6.90 -3.54
C ASP A 108 17.22 7.32 -4.20
N MET A 109 16.15 7.45 -3.41
CA MET A 109 14.81 7.74 -3.95
C MET A 109 14.76 9.15 -4.57
N TYR A 110 14.22 9.22 -5.78
CA TYR A 110 13.85 10.50 -6.40
C TYR A 110 12.85 11.26 -5.52
N ALA A 111 13.25 12.41 -4.99
CA ALA A 111 12.49 13.13 -3.96
C ALA A 111 12.52 14.64 -4.17
N PRO A 112 11.77 15.17 -5.16
CA PRO A 112 11.75 16.60 -5.43
C PRO A 112 10.99 17.38 -4.35
N TYR A 113 11.40 18.63 -4.14
CA TYR A 113 10.69 19.60 -3.30
C TYR A 113 10.34 19.05 -1.90
N PHE A 114 9.07 19.14 -1.48
CA PHE A 114 8.62 18.73 -0.16
C PHE A 114 8.72 17.21 0.09
N ILE A 115 8.81 16.38 -0.97
CA ILE A 115 9.02 14.93 -0.82
C ILE A 115 10.35 14.65 -0.12
N SER A 116 11.40 15.45 -0.39
CA SER A 116 12.68 15.33 0.32
C SER A 116 12.54 15.52 1.84
N ASN A 117 11.67 16.45 2.27
CA ASN A 117 11.39 16.69 3.69
C ASN A 117 10.68 15.48 4.33
N VAL A 118 9.71 14.91 3.61
CA VAL A 118 9.00 13.69 4.05
C VAL A 118 9.98 12.53 4.19
N LEU A 119 10.85 12.31 3.19
CA LEU A 119 11.86 11.25 3.23
C LEU A 119 12.85 11.43 4.38
N ASN A 120 13.36 12.65 4.60
CA ASN A 120 14.26 12.95 5.70
C ASN A 120 13.60 12.67 7.06
N PHE A 121 12.33 13.06 7.22
CA PHE A 121 11.54 12.79 8.42
C PHE A 121 11.38 11.28 8.67
N VAL A 122 10.85 10.53 7.70
CA VAL A 122 10.60 9.09 7.91
C VAL A 122 11.90 8.32 8.09
N ARG A 123 12.99 8.71 7.39
CA ARG A 123 14.32 8.11 7.53
C ARG A 123 14.84 8.21 8.95
N LYS A 124 14.80 9.40 9.57
CA LYS A 124 15.23 9.60 10.96
C LYS A 124 14.40 8.76 11.93
N CYS A 125 13.09 8.69 11.71
CA CYS A 125 12.21 7.83 12.50
C CYS A 125 12.58 6.35 12.34
N TYR A 126 12.74 5.84 11.12
CA TYR A 126 13.09 4.45 10.87
C TYR A 126 14.46 4.10 11.43
N GLN A 127 15.49 4.93 11.22
CA GLN A 127 16.85 4.72 11.75
C GLN A 127 16.87 4.57 13.27
N LYS A 128 16.05 5.37 13.98
CA LYS A 128 15.91 5.27 15.43
C LYS A 128 15.40 3.88 15.87
N HIS A 129 14.54 3.26 15.08
CA HIS A 129 13.88 1.99 15.43
C HIS A 129 14.52 0.75 14.80
N SER A 130 15.17 0.88 13.64
CA SER A 130 15.93 -0.19 12.99
C SER A 130 17.28 -0.45 13.67
N LYS A 131 17.84 0.54 14.36
CA LYS A 131 19.18 0.45 14.98
C LYS A 131 20.20 -0.04 13.93
N ASN A 132 20.88 -1.16 14.20
CA ASN A 132 21.90 -1.74 13.32
C ASN A 132 21.32 -2.61 12.18
N MET A 133 19.99 -2.78 12.12
CA MET A 133 19.30 -3.62 11.14
C MET A 133 18.96 -2.89 9.83
N VAL A 134 19.57 -1.73 9.54
CA VAL A 134 19.23 -0.91 8.35
C VAL A 134 19.30 -1.73 7.06
N ASN A 135 20.30 -2.61 6.93
CA ASN A 135 20.51 -3.44 5.74
C ASN A 135 19.48 -4.57 5.57
N THR A 136 18.77 -4.92 6.64
CA THR A 136 17.76 -6.00 6.67
C THR A 136 16.39 -5.46 7.10
N THR A 137 16.20 -4.14 7.05
CA THR A 137 14.92 -3.50 7.32
C THR A 137 14.19 -3.26 6.01
N TYR A 138 12.92 -3.61 5.97
CA TYR A 138 12.00 -3.39 4.88
C TYR A 138 10.89 -2.47 5.33
N ILE A 139 10.36 -1.66 4.41
CA ILE A 139 9.42 -0.60 4.74
C ILE A 139 8.27 -0.64 3.74
N SER A 140 7.05 -0.70 4.26
CA SER A 140 5.87 -0.38 3.47
C SER A 140 5.79 1.13 3.31
N ILE A 141 6.22 1.66 2.16
CA ILE A 141 6.21 3.12 1.94
C ILE A 141 4.82 3.65 1.67
N MET A 142 4.06 2.98 0.81
CA MET A 142 2.76 3.45 0.37
C MET A 142 1.85 2.25 0.18
N ARG A 143 0.64 2.36 0.71
CA ARG A 143 -0.39 1.34 0.62
C ARG A 143 -1.74 2.00 0.47
N HIS A 144 -2.58 1.42 -0.36
CA HIS A 144 -4.01 1.72 -0.38
C HIS A 144 -4.80 0.48 -0.74
N ALA A 145 -6.04 0.39 -0.25
CA ALA A 145 -7.00 -0.62 -0.64
C ALA A 145 -8.40 -0.03 -0.62
N ASP A 146 -9.27 -0.47 -1.54
CA ASP A 146 -10.64 0.02 -1.65
C ASP A 146 -11.53 -0.36 -0.45
N SER A 147 -11.08 -1.30 0.39
CA SER A 147 -11.78 -1.70 1.60
C SER A 147 -10.81 -2.11 2.72
N VAL A 148 -11.26 -1.95 3.97
CA VAL A 148 -10.51 -2.40 5.16
C VAL A 148 -10.17 -3.88 5.09
N LYS A 149 -11.11 -4.73 4.61
CA LYS A 149 -10.88 -6.17 4.42
C LYS A 149 -9.70 -6.43 3.48
N THR A 150 -9.70 -5.77 2.32
CA THR A 150 -8.62 -5.92 1.33
C THR A 150 -7.29 -5.39 1.87
N GLY A 151 -7.31 -4.24 2.56
CA GLY A 151 -6.11 -3.69 3.20
C GLY A 151 -5.47 -4.65 4.20
N ARG A 152 -6.29 -5.32 5.02
CA ARG A 152 -5.83 -6.34 5.98
C ARG A 152 -5.24 -7.56 5.28
N GLU A 153 -5.90 -8.09 4.24
CA GLU A 153 -5.37 -9.23 3.48
C GLU A 153 -4.03 -8.92 2.80
N ILE A 154 -3.86 -7.70 2.27
CA ILE A 154 -2.59 -7.26 1.69
C ILE A 154 -1.49 -7.14 2.75
N ILE A 155 -1.79 -6.56 3.93
CA ILE A 155 -0.82 -6.49 5.04
C ILE A 155 -0.42 -7.90 5.48
N LYS A 156 -1.39 -8.80 5.67
CA LYS A 156 -1.14 -10.18 6.05
C LYS A 156 -0.24 -10.88 5.02
N SER A 157 -0.59 -10.81 3.74
CA SER A 157 0.19 -11.45 2.67
C SER A 157 1.60 -10.90 2.58
N SER A 158 1.77 -9.57 2.56
CA SER A 158 3.12 -8.95 2.53
C SER A 158 3.94 -9.30 3.77
N SER A 159 3.32 -9.43 4.94
CA SER A 159 3.99 -9.88 6.18
C SER A 159 4.49 -11.33 6.09
N GLU A 160 3.68 -12.22 5.53
CA GLU A 160 4.07 -13.61 5.30
C GLU A 160 5.19 -13.71 4.26
N HIS A 161 5.07 -12.95 3.17
CA HIS A 161 6.11 -12.86 2.15
C HIS A 161 7.42 -12.32 2.70
N PHE A 162 7.37 -11.26 3.52
CA PHE A 162 8.53 -10.73 4.24
C PHE A 162 9.19 -11.83 5.08
N LYS A 163 8.43 -12.55 5.91
CA LYS A 163 8.97 -13.63 6.73
C LYS A 163 9.63 -14.70 5.87
N ARG A 164 8.99 -15.13 4.78
CA ARG A 164 9.53 -16.15 3.87
C ARG A 164 10.84 -15.72 3.19
N HIS A 165 10.88 -14.52 2.60
CA HIS A 165 11.93 -14.11 1.68
C HIS A 165 13.10 -13.35 2.32
N THR A 166 13.00 -12.98 3.60
CA THR A 166 14.07 -12.23 4.28
C THR A 166 14.86 -13.11 5.27
N PRO A 167 16.12 -12.74 5.59
CA PRO A 167 16.91 -13.41 6.62
C PRO A 167 16.26 -13.33 8.02
N SER A 168 16.60 -14.28 8.90
CA SER A 168 16.26 -14.17 10.33
C SER A 168 16.89 -12.91 10.92
N GLY A 169 16.20 -12.24 11.83
CA GLY A 169 16.60 -10.94 12.40
C GLY A 169 16.28 -9.73 11.51
N SER A 170 15.64 -9.91 10.36
CA SER A 170 15.13 -8.79 9.54
C SER A 170 13.96 -8.08 10.22
N LEU A 171 13.72 -6.83 9.85
CA LEU A 171 12.66 -5.99 10.40
C LEU A 171 11.74 -5.49 9.29
N TYR A 172 10.42 -5.51 9.50
CA TYR A 172 9.44 -4.92 8.58
C TYR A 172 8.67 -3.80 9.28
N LEU A 173 8.77 -2.59 8.72
CA LEU A 173 8.16 -1.37 9.25
C LEU A 173 6.97 -0.93 8.40
N LEU A 174 5.88 -0.53 9.06
CA LEU A 174 4.73 0.08 8.39
C LEU A 174 4.05 1.13 9.26
N TRP A 175 3.50 2.16 8.60
CA TRP A 175 2.62 3.14 9.22
C TRP A 175 1.16 2.69 9.09
N GLU A 176 0.39 2.86 10.16
CA GLU A 176 -1.04 2.57 10.20
C GLU A 176 -1.78 3.49 11.16
N MET A 177 -3.08 3.66 10.92
CA MET A 177 -4.00 4.31 11.86
C MET A 177 -4.23 3.38 13.06
N LYS A 178 -3.88 3.83 14.25
CA LYS A 178 -4.02 3.01 15.47
C LYS A 178 -5.48 2.65 15.73
N SER A 179 -6.40 3.59 15.56
CA SER A 179 -7.84 3.41 15.74
C SER A 179 -8.41 2.21 14.98
N ASN A 180 -7.90 1.95 13.77
CA ASN A 180 -8.44 0.94 12.85
C ASN A 180 -7.65 -0.38 12.82
N SER A 181 -6.35 -0.33 13.09
CA SER A 181 -5.42 -1.40 12.73
C SER A 181 -4.68 -2.03 13.91
N ASP A 182 -4.64 -1.41 15.10
CA ASP A 182 -3.80 -1.88 16.22
C ASP A 182 -4.08 -3.35 16.62
N ARG A 183 -5.35 -3.71 16.83
CA ARG A 183 -5.74 -5.09 17.20
C ARG A 183 -5.34 -6.10 16.12
N PHE A 184 -5.53 -5.75 14.85
CA PHE A 184 -5.22 -6.61 13.71
C PHE A 184 -3.70 -6.78 13.54
N LEU A 185 -2.93 -5.71 13.67
CA LEU A 185 -1.47 -5.76 13.58
C LEU A 185 -0.89 -6.58 14.73
N LYS A 186 -1.41 -6.42 15.95
CA LYS A 186 -1.03 -7.26 17.10
C LYS A 186 -1.31 -8.74 16.87
N SER A 187 -2.43 -9.11 16.23
CA SER A 187 -2.71 -10.50 15.90
C SER A 187 -1.76 -11.08 14.84
N LEU A 188 -1.05 -10.23 14.10
CA LEU A 188 0.05 -10.62 13.20
C LEU A 188 1.44 -10.56 13.86
N ASN A 189 1.51 -10.29 15.17
CA ASN A 189 2.72 -10.09 15.97
C ASN A 189 3.51 -8.82 15.65
N TYR A 190 2.85 -7.78 15.13
CA TYR A 190 3.46 -6.45 15.08
C TYR A 190 3.51 -5.82 16.47
N ARG A 191 4.63 -5.17 16.77
CA ARG A 191 4.80 -4.30 17.94
C ARG A 191 4.62 -2.84 17.56
N LEU A 192 3.92 -2.09 18.40
CA LEU A 192 3.83 -0.64 18.28
C LEU A 192 5.17 0.00 18.68
N LEU A 193 5.72 0.86 17.83
CA LEU A 193 7.00 1.54 18.06
C LEU A 193 6.84 3.00 18.52
N ALA A 194 5.97 3.73 17.85
CA ALA A 194 5.76 5.16 18.07
C ALA A 194 4.40 5.61 17.53
N CYS A 195 3.85 6.67 18.12
CA CYS A 195 2.66 7.39 17.66
C CYS A 195 2.90 8.90 17.81
N GLY A 196 2.11 9.73 17.11
CA GLY A 196 2.21 11.20 17.21
C GLY A 196 1.79 11.81 18.54
N ASN A 197 1.30 11.02 19.51
CA ASN A 197 0.69 11.52 20.74
C ASN A 197 1.62 11.58 21.97
N ASN A 198 2.95 11.49 21.80
CA ASN A 198 3.88 11.70 22.93
C ASN A 198 3.93 13.20 23.27
N ASN A 199 3.21 13.59 24.32
CA ASN A 199 2.97 14.98 24.71
C ASN A 199 4.24 15.74 25.14
N ASP A 200 5.26 15.05 25.66
CA ASP A 200 6.35 15.75 26.34
C ASP A 200 7.48 16.21 25.40
N GLN A 201 7.60 15.60 24.22
CA GLN A 201 8.52 16.02 23.15
C GLN A 201 7.97 15.53 21.81
N ILE A 202 7.83 16.43 20.81
CA ILE A 202 7.46 16.04 19.45
C ILE A 202 8.47 14.98 18.98
N GLY A 203 8.06 13.73 18.98
CA GLY A 203 8.94 12.58 18.77
C GLY A 203 9.59 12.60 17.39
N LEU A 204 10.67 11.85 17.17
CA LEU A 204 11.27 11.71 15.83
C LEU A 204 10.30 11.15 14.79
N CYS A 205 9.23 10.50 15.25
CA CYS A 205 8.21 9.83 14.46
C CYS A 205 6.86 10.56 14.45
N ASP A 206 6.81 11.82 14.90
CA ASP A 206 5.58 12.60 14.96
C ASP A 206 5.37 13.41 13.68
N TRP A 207 4.29 13.09 12.96
CA TRP A 207 3.94 13.70 11.68
C TRP A 207 3.63 15.21 11.76
N ARG A 208 3.38 15.76 12.96
CA ARG A 208 3.25 17.22 13.14
C ARG A 208 4.52 17.97 12.69
N LYS A 209 5.69 17.32 12.75
CA LYS A 209 6.98 17.91 12.29
C LYS A 209 7.00 18.26 10.81
N ILE A 210 6.14 17.65 10.02
CA ILE A 210 6.03 17.92 8.58
C ILE A 210 4.69 18.54 8.21
N GLY A 211 3.94 19.04 9.20
CA GLY A 211 2.73 19.83 8.97
C GLY A 211 1.41 19.07 9.04
N LEU A 212 1.38 17.79 9.46
CA LEU A 212 0.08 17.13 9.68
C LEU A 212 -0.64 17.77 10.89
N PRO A 213 -1.96 18.02 10.81
CA PRO A 213 -2.76 18.43 11.95
C PRO A 213 -2.68 17.42 13.09
N SER A 214 -2.69 17.90 14.34
CA SER A 214 -2.55 17.05 15.53
C SER A 214 -3.54 15.89 15.57
N THR A 215 -4.80 16.12 15.17
CA THR A 215 -5.83 15.06 15.12
C THR A 215 -5.40 13.89 14.25
N GLU A 216 -4.89 14.16 13.05
CA GLU A 216 -4.45 13.13 12.11
C GLU A 216 -3.12 12.51 12.55
N ALA A 217 -2.16 13.35 12.96
CA ALA A 217 -0.83 12.90 13.36
C ALA A 217 -0.86 11.96 14.58
N ASN A 218 -1.77 12.20 15.53
CA ASN A 218 -1.90 11.39 16.74
C ASN A 218 -2.29 9.93 16.47
N ASP A 219 -3.06 9.68 15.41
CA ASP A 219 -3.50 8.33 15.04
C ASP A 219 -2.50 7.63 14.11
N GLN A 220 -1.56 8.37 13.50
CA GLN A 220 -0.48 7.78 12.70
C GLN A 220 0.57 7.14 13.59
N CYS A 221 0.65 5.82 13.56
CA CYS A 221 1.57 5.05 14.37
C CYS A 221 2.47 4.15 13.52
N LEU A 222 3.71 4.01 13.95
CA LEU A 222 4.70 3.11 13.35
C LEU A 222 4.66 1.77 14.06
N TYR A 223 4.58 0.70 13.28
CA TYR A 223 4.63 -0.68 13.75
C TYR A 223 5.81 -1.43 13.16
N ALA A 224 6.26 -2.46 13.88
CA ALA A 224 7.35 -3.34 13.47
C ALA A 224 6.96 -4.80 13.57
N LEU A 225 7.41 -5.60 12.60
CA LEU A 225 7.36 -7.06 12.63
C LEU A 225 8.77 -7.61 12.48
N ASP A 226 9.19 -8.39 13.47
CA ASP A 226 10.50 -9.04 13.47
C ASP A 226 10.40 -10.40 12.74
N ASN A 227 11.38 -10.71 11.88
CA ASN A 227 11.50 -12.04 11.28
C ASN A 227 12.29 -12.96 12.22
N LYS A 228 11.59 -13.68 13.10
CA LYS A 228 12.17 -14.67 14.01
C LYS A 228 12.02 -16.05 13.37
N LYS A 229 12.94 -16.41 12.48
CA LYS A 229 13.11 -17.81 12.05
C LYS A 229 14.04 -18.51 13.02
#